data_AF-A0A6P0X481-F1
#
_entry.id   AF-A0A6P0X481-F1
#
_cell.length_a   1.000
_cell.length_b   1.000
_cell.length_c   1.000
_cell.angle_alpha   90.00
_cell.angle_beta   90.00
_cell.angle_gamma   90.00
#
_symmetry.space_group_name_H-M   'P 1'
#
loop_
_entity.id
_entity.type
_entity.pdbx_description
1 polymer ?
#
loop_
_entity_poly.entity_id
_entity_poly.type
_entity_poly.pdbx_seq_one_letter_code
_entity_poly.pdbx_strand_id
1 'polypeptide(L)'
;TTATKTSTTKTTKPAVTTTSSTSNSNGAKLTTSTSQILVPGLSTIDPGEISEMLPQFDASNYDITDPLKPPSNLPQISESDFDAGMNTYQGAIRALKLTGTAFDVTRERFTTEGKKAKAFGAGVKAATEFEKVKADYLDHLTQLETNTQKESGLSLAKSRTQFVQDMATETEAEMTEKLESAKVGAEMAKLQRQDKQSKLDEFRKQLTGEK
;
A
#
# COMPACT_ATOMS: atom_id res chain seq x y z
N THR A 1 -39.17 -9.33 -22.71
CA THR A 1 -39.06 -10.46 -21.77
C THR A 1 -38.79 -11.73 -22.54
N THR A 2 -37.53 -12.16 -22.63
CA THR A 2 -37.13 -13.58 -22.71
C THR A 2 -35.62 -13.65 -22.44
N ALA A 3 -35.24 -14.51 -21.49
CA ALA A 3 -33.89 -14.70 -21.00
C ALA A 3 -33.45 -16.15 -21.26
N THR A 4 -32.18 -16.41 -21.62
CA THR A 4 -31.57 -17.73 -21.37
C THR A 4 -30.03 -17.70 -21.23
N LYS A 5 -29.62 -17.95 -19.98
CA LYS A 5 -28.51 -18.78 -19.43
C LYS A 5 -27.06 -18.74 -19.97
N THR A 6 -26.20 -18.34 -19.03
CA THR A 6 -24.78 -18.67 -18.82
C THR A 6 -24.47 -20.16 -18.68
N SER A 7 -23.27 -20.57 -19.13
CA SER A 7 -22.56 -21.75 -18.62
C SER A 7 -21.10 -21.41 -18.36
N THR A 8 -20.67 -21.69 -17.12
CA THR A 8 -19.36 -21.41 -16.54
C THR A 8 -18.49 -22.66 -16.65
N THR A 9 -17.21 -22.51 -16.99
CA THR A 9 -16.20 -23.58 -16.76
C THR A 9 -15.02 -23.04 -15.96
N LYS A 10 -14.64 -23.84 -14.97
CA LYS A 10 -13.80 -23.53 -13.81
C LYS A 10 -12.31 -23.51 -14.17
N THR A 11 -11.63 -22.48 -13.68
CA THR A 11 -10.18 -22.37 -13.60
C THR A 11 -9.70 -22.96 -12.26
N THR A 12 -8.82 -23.96 -12.30
CA THR A 12 -8.08 -24.43 -11.12
C THR A 12 -6.60 -24.09 -11.28
N LYS A 13 -6.14 -23.21 -10.41
CA LYS A 13 -4.74 -22.77 -10.23
C LYS A 13 -3.99 -23.84 -9.42
N PRO A 14 -2.66 -23.97 -9.59
CA PRO A 14 -1.77 -23.75 -8.44
C PRO A 14 -0.58 -22.86 -8.85
N ALA A 15 -0.34 -21.75 -8.17
CA ALA A 15 0.48 -21.63 -6.96
C ALA A 15 1.98 -21.58 -7.30
N VAL A 16 2.50 -20.35 -7.37
CA VAL A 16 3.93 -20.03 -7.40
C VAL A 16 4.48 -20.20 -5.99
N THR A 17 5.60 -20.88 -5.82
CA THR A 17 6.42 -20.77 -4.61
C THR A 17 7.86 -20.52 -5.03
N THR A 18 8.32 -19.35 -4.61
CA THR A 18 9.65 -18.77 -4.73
C THR A 18 10.69 -19.57 -3.96
N THR A 19 11.90 -19.69 -4.50
CA THR A 19 13.11 -19.75 -3.67
C THR A 19 14.28 -19.15 -4.43
N SER A 20 14.72 -18.00 -3.93
CA SER A 20 16.00 -17.35 -4.25
C SER A 20 17.15 -18.12 -3.61
N SER A 21 18.29 -18.27 -4.31
CA SER A 21 19.60 -18.43 -3.67
C SER A 21 20.75 -18.18 -4.66
N THR A 22 21.36 -17.00 -4.49
CA THR A 22 22.79 -16.70 -4.36
C THR A 22 23.87 -17.67 -4.89
N SER A 23 24.77 -17.04 -5.68
CA SER A 23 26.25 -17.09 -5.66
C SER A 23 27.06 -18.35 -6.02
N ASN A 24 27.96 -18.11 -6.99
CA ASN A 24 29.35 -18.58 -7.15
C ASN A 24 29.64 -20.08 -7.25
N SER A 25 30.21 -20.51 -8.38
CA SER A 25 31.65 -20.75 -8.55
C SER A 25 31.93 -21.55 -9.83
N ASN A 26 33.16 -21.41 -10.33
CA ASN A 26 33.68 -22.01 -11.56
C ASN A 26 33.54 -23.54 -11.62
N GLY A 27 33.27 -24.04 -12.84
CA GLY A 27 33.65 -25.39 -13.28
C GLY A 27 32.69 -26.51 -12.90
N ALA A 28 31.65 -26.74 -13.72
CA ALA A 28 30.95 -28.02 -13.73
C ALA A 28 30.42 -28.35 -15.14
N LYS A 29 30.79 -29.55 -15.58
CA LYS A 29 30.20 -30.39 -16.63
C LYS A 29 28.72 -30.04 -16.87
N LEU A 30 28.34 -29.75 -18.12
CA LEU A 30 26.93 -29.57 -18.51
C LEU A 30 26.14 -30.84 -18.17
N THR A 31 25.45 -30.82 -17.04
CA THR A 31 24.38 -31.77 -16.76
C THR A 31 23.18 -31.33 -17.59
N THR A 32 22.88 -32.07 -18.65
CA THR A 32 21.62 -32.00 -19.38
C THR A 32 20.48 -32.42 -18.45
N SER A 33 20.03 -31.47 -17.63
CA SER A 33 18.75 -31.54 -16.96
C SER A 33 17.67 -31.37 -18.02
N THR A 34 17.28 -32.47 -18.65
CA THR A 34 16.16 -32.57 -19.59
C THR A 34 14.86 -32.39 -18.83
N SER A 35 14.55 -31.14 -18.45
CA SER A 35 13.18 -30.76 -18.13
C SER A 35 12.42 -30.74 -19.44
N GLN A 36 11.72 -31.83 -19.74
CA GLN A 36 10.89 -32.00 -20.93
C GLN A 36 9.76 -30.96 -20.91
N ILE A 37 10.01 -29.81 -21.54
CA ILE A 37 8.95 -28.90 -21.96
C ILE A 37 8.31 -29.57 -23.16
N LEU A 38 7.17 -30.22 -22.93
CA LEU A 38 6.40 -30.91 -23.96
C LEU A 38 5.72 -29.86 -24.87
N VAL A 39 6.47 -29.34 -25.84
CA VAL A 39 5.92 -28.57 -26.96
C VAL A 39 5.59 -29.57 -28.08
N PRO A 40 4.32 -29.73 -28.49
CA PRO A 40 3.96 -30.61 -29.58
C PRO A 40 4.75 -30.25 -30.85
N GLY A 41 5.53 -31.19 -31.38
CA GLY A 41 6.34 -31.02 -32.60
C GLY A 41 7.84 -30.76 -32.41
N LEU A 42 8.33 -30.56 -31.17
CA LEU A 42 9.77 -30.37 -30.90
C LEU A 42 10.43 -31.57 -30.21
N SER A 43 9.64 -32.55 -29.75
CA SER A 43 10.09 -33.68 -28.93
C SER A 43 10.60 -34.89 -29.72
N THR A 44 10.58 -34.86 -31.06
CA THR A 44 10.77 -36.05 -31.89
C THR A 44 12.06 -36.05 -32.71
N ILE A 45 12.88 -35.01 -32.61
CA ILE A 45 14.16 -34.94 -33.33
C ILE A 45 15.27 -35.01 -32.30
N ASP A 46 15.92 -36.17 -32.17
CA ASP A 46 17.14 -36.31 -31.38
C ASP A 46 18.27 -35.54 -32.10
N PRO A 47 18.97 -34.60 -31.44
CA PRO A 47 20.12 -33.90 -32.03
C PRO A 47 21.18 -34.83 -32.62
N GLY A 48 21.30 -36.07 -32.13
CA GLY A 48 22.21 -37.08 -32.68
C GLY A 48 21.81 -37.60 -34.07
N GLU A 49 20.51 -37.62 -34.37
CA GLU A 49 19.96 -38.20 -35.61
C GLU A 49 19.85 -37.17 -36.75
N ILE A 50 20.05 -35.88 -36.47
CA ILE A 50 19.98 -34.80 -37.48
C ILE A 50 20.96 -35.05 -38.62
N SER A 51 22.14 -35.59 -38.33
CA SER A 51 23.17 -35.85 -39.35
C SER A 51 22.79 -37.01 -40.29
N GLU A 52 21.93 -37.93 -39.85
CA GLU A 52 21.45 -39.06 -40.66
C GLU A 52 20.17 -38.70 -41.43
N MET A 53 19.41 -37.71 -40.97
CA MET A 53 18.25 -37.16 -41.68
C MET A 53 18.62 -36.20 -42.81
N LEU A 54 19.85 -35.71 -42.85
CA LEU A 54 20.34 -34.86 -43.92
C LEU A 54 20.67 -35.74 -45.15
N PRO A 55 20.23 -35.33 -46.36
CA PRO A 55 20.59 -36.06 -47.58
C PRO A 55 22.11 -36.10 -47.70
N GLN A 56 22.66 -37.32 -47.84
CA GLN A 56 24.10 -37.49 -47.96
C GLN A 56 24.59 -36.89 -49.29
N PHE A 57 25.46 -35.90 -49.19
CA PHE A 57 26.12 -35.28 -50.33
C PHE A 57 27.42 -36.02 -50.63
N ASP A 58 27.50 -36.68 -51.78
CA ASP A 58 28.72 -37.28 -52.29
C ASP A 58 29.32 -36.37 -53.38
N ALA A 59 30.38 -35.66 -53.01
CA ALA A 59 31.06 -34.72 -53.90
C ALA A 59 31.62 -35.38 -55.18
N SER A 60 31.94 -36.67 -55.13
CA SER A 60 32.50 -37.39 -56.29
C SER A 60 31.49 -37.59 -57.43
N ASN A 61 30.19 -37.51 -57.15
CA ASN A 61 29.13 -37.57 -58.15
C ASN A 61 28.86 -36.24 -58.86
N TYR A 62 29.53 -35.16 -58.44
CA TYR A 62 29.40 -33.81 -59.02
C TYR A 62 30.68 -33.32 -59.68
N ASP A 63 31.74 -34.15 -59.74
CA ASP A 63 32.99 -33.79 -60.39
C ASP A 63 32.86 -33.94 -61.92
N ILE A 64 32.91 -32.81 -62.63
CA ILE A 64 32.80 -32.76 -64.09
C ILE A 64 34.21 -32.62 -64.68
N THR A 65 34.81 -33.76 -65.01
CA THR A 65 36.15 -33.80 -65.61
C THR A 65 36.16 -33.37 -67.09
N ASP A 66 35.04 -33.53 -67.80
CA ASP A 66 34.85 -33.08 -69.19
C ASP A 66 33.49 -32.36 -69.36
N PRO A 67 33.46 -31.03 -69.52
CA PRO A 67 32.22 -30.26 -69.64
C PRO A 67 31.38 -30.55 -70.89
N LEU A 68 31.97 -31.10 -71.94
CA LEU A 68 31.26 -31.44 -73.19
C LEU A 68 30.68 -32.86 -73.18
N LYS A 69 31.09 -33.68 -72.20
CA LYS A 69 30.60 -35.04 -71.98
C LYS A 69 30.44 -35.29 -70.47
N PRO A 70 29.43 -34.69 -69.83
CA PRO A 70 29.18 -34.95 -68.42
C PRO A 70 28.93 -36.45 -68.23
N PRO A 71 29.48 -37.06 -67.17
CA PRO A 71 29.29 -38.47 -66.91
C PRO A 71 27.80 -38.75 -66.59
N SER A 72 27.29 -39.89 -67.03
CA SER A 72 25.86 -40.25 -66.94
C SER A 72 25.37 -40.50 -65.51
N ASN A 73 26.26 -40.46 -64.53
CA ASN A 73 25.95 -40.52 -63.09
C ASN A 73 25.58 -39.16 -62.50
N LEU A 74 25.67 -38.06 -63.26
CA LEU A 74 25.21 -36.76 -62.78
C LEU A 74 23.68 -36.80 -62.62
N PRO A 75 23.14 -36.45 -61.44
CA PRO A 75 21.71 -36.33 -61.24
C PRO A 75 21.16 -35.23 -62.15
N GLN A 76 20.52 -35.62 -63.26
CA GLN A 76 19.78 -34.69 -64.10
C GLN A 76 18.41 -34.47 -63.49
N ILE A 77 18.20 -33.27 -62.96
CA ILE A 77 16.89 -32.84 -62.49
C ILE A 77 16.08 -32.36 -63.69
N SER A 78 14.79 -32.69 -63.73
CA SER A 78 13.90 -32.11 -64.75
C SER A 78 13.72 -30.62 -64.50
N GLU A 79 13.44 -29.84 -65.55
CA GLU A 79 13.14 -28.41 -65.41
C GLU A 79 11.98 -28.16 -64.43
N SER A 80 10.95 -29.02 -64.46
CA SER A 80 9.82 -28.97 -63.53
C SER A 80 10.22 -29.19 -62.07
N ASP A 81 11.16 -30.10 -61.79
CA ASP A 81 11.62 -30.37 -60.43
C ASP A 81 12.53 -29.24 -59.92
N PHE A 82 13.32 -28.63 -60.82
CA PHE A 82 14.11 -27.45 -60.51
C PHE A 82 13.22 -26.26 -60.12
N ASP A 83 12.19 -25.97 -60.93
CA ASP A 83 11.24 -24.89 -60.65
C ASP A 83 10.45 -25.13 -59.35
N ALA A 84 10.06 -26.38 -59.09
CA ALA A 84 9.41 -26.76 -57.83
C ALA A 84 10.32 -26.52 -56.61
N GLY A 85 11.60 -26.89 -56.70
CA GLY A 85 12.60 -26.64 -55.66
C GLY A 85 12.85 -25.14 -55.44
N MET A 86 12.98 -24.38 -56.53
CA MET A 86 13.17 -22.92 -56.48
C MET A 86 11.97 -22.21 -55.83
N ASN A 87 10.75 -22.61 -56.17
CA ASN A 87 9.53 -22.05 -55.56
C ASN A 87 9.46 -22.36 -54.06
N THR A 88 9.84 -23.56 -53.65
CA THR A 88 9.90 -23.96 -52.24
C THR A 88 10.94 -23.12 -51.48
N TYR A 89 12.12 -22.93 -52.06
CA TYR A 89 13.18 -22.10 -51.49
C TYR A 89 12.75 -20.64 -51.34
N GLN A 90 12.16 -20.05 -52.37
CA GLN A 90 11.64 -18.68 -52.31
C GLN A 90 10.50 -18.56 -51.29
N GLY A 91 9.62 -19.56 -51.20
CA GLY A 91 8.58 -19.65 -50.18
C GLY A 91 9.17 -19.66 -48.77
N ALA A 92 10.21 -20.45 -48.54
CA ALA A 92 10.91 -20.53 -47.26
C ALA A 92 11.56 -19.20 -46.86
N ILE A 93 12.20 -18.48 -47.80
CA ILE A 93 12.76 -17.15 -47.55
C ILE A 93 11.66 -16.16 -47.15
N ARG A 94 10.53 -16.16 -47.85
CA ARG A 94 9.40 -15.26 -47.56
C ARG A 94 8.80 -15.58 -46.19
N ALA A 95 8.64 -16.86 -45.85
CA ALA A 95 8.18 -17.29 -44.54
C ALA A 95 9.14 -16.83 -43.43
N LEU A 96 10.45 -17.00 -43.61
CA LEU A 96 11.45 -16.57 -42.64
C LEU A 96 11.41 -15.05 -42.40
N LYS A 97 11.28 -14.26 -43.47
CA LYS A 97 11.12 -12.80 -43.37
C LYS A 97 9.83 -12.42 -42.63
N LEU A 98 8.71 -13.06 -42.95
CA LEU A 98 7.44 -12.84 -42.28
C LEU A 98 7.57 -13.15 -40.77
N THR A 99 8.16 -14.29 -40.42
CA THR A 99 8.39 -14.68 -39.03
C THR A 99 9.29 -13.68 -38.30
N GLY A 100 10.36 -13.20 -38.93
CA GLY A 100 11.22 -12.15 -38.37
C GLY A 100 10.43 -10.87 -38.06
N THR A 101 9.66 -10.37 -39.03
CA THR A 101 8.81 -9.19 -38.83
C THR A 101 7.73 -9.40 -37.77
N ALA A 102 7.18 -10.62 -37.65
CA ALA A 102 6.21 -10.96 -36.62
C ALA A 102 6.83 -10.89 -35.22
N PHE A 103 8.06 -11.38 -35.04
CA PHE A 103 8.77 -11.25 -33.76
C PHE A 103 9.02 -9.78 -33.37
N ASP A 104 9.37 -8.92 -34.33
CA ASP A 104 9.55 -7.49 -34.07
C ASP A 104 8.24 -6.83 -33.64
N VAL A 105 7.14 -7.10 -34.35
CA VAL A 105 5.81 -6.59 -33.98
C VAL A 105 5.39 -7.08 -32.60
N THR A 106 5.59 -8.37 -32.30
CA THR A 106 5.28 -8.94 -30.98
C THR A 106 6.10 -8.27 -29.88
N ARG A 107 7.40 -8.02 -30.11
CA ARG A 107 8.26 -7.31 -29.17
C ARG A 107 7.79 -5.88 -28.91
N GLU A 108 7.39 -5.15 -29.95
CA GLU A 108 6.83 -3.80 -29.81
C GLU A 108 5.51 -3.80 -29.03
N ARG A 109 4.65 -4.80 -29.25
CA ARG A 109 3.40 -4.97 -28.50
C ARG A 109 3.68 -5.19 -27.02
N PHE A 110 4.58 -6.11 -26.66
CA PHE A 110 4.95 -6.34 -25.26
C PHE A 110 5.54 -5.08 -24.61
N THR A 111 6.39 -4.34 -25.33
CA THR A 111 6.96 -3.09 -24.82
C THR A 111 5.88 -2.05 -24.57
N THR A 112 4.93 -1.91 -25.49
CA THR A 112 3.82 -0.95 -25.38
C THR A 112 2.89 -1.30 -24.23
N GLU A 113 2.48 -2.57 -24.12
CA GLU A 113 1.64 -3.03 -23.01
C GLU A 113 2.36 -2.88 -21.66
N GLY A 114 3.68 -3.14 -21.61
CA GLY A 114 4.50 -2.88 -20.43
C GLY A 114 4.52 -1.41 -20.01
N LYS A 115 4.60 -0.49 -20.99
CA LYS A 115 4.51 0.97 -20.73
C LYS A 115 3.11 1.37 -20.23
N LYS A 116 2.05 0.83 -20.83
CA LYS A 116 0.67 1.07 -20.38
C LYS A 116 0.47 0.60 -18.93
N ALA A 117 0.90 -0.61 -18.60
CA ALA A 117 0.79 -1.16 -17.25
C ALA A 117 1.51 -0.26 -16.21
N LYS A 118 2.70 0.25 -16.54
CA LYS A 118 3.42 1.21 -15.69
C LYS A 118 2.65 2.53 -15.54
N ALA A 119 2.07 3.05 -16.61
CA ALA A 119 1.26 4.28 -16.56
C ALA A 119 -0.01 4.09 -15.70
N PHE A 120 -0.71 2.95 -15.85
CA PHE A 120 -1.83 2.60 -14.98
C PHE A 120 -1.40 2.50 -13.51
N GLY A 121 -0.29 1.83 -13.23
CA GLY A 121 0.25 1.73 -11.87
C GLY A 121 0.61 3.09 -11.26
N ALA A 122 1.18 4.01 -12.05
CA ALA A 122 1.45 5.38 -11.62
C ALA A 122 0.16 6.15 -11.33
N GLY A 123 -0.88 6.00 -12.17
CA GLY A 123 -2.20 6.60 -11.94
C GLY A 123 -2.86 6.11 -10.64
N VAL A 124 -2.78 4.81 -10.34
CA VAL A 124 -3.30 4.25 -9.08
C VAL A 124 -2.56 4.82 -7.87
N LYS A 125 -1.22 4.93 -7.94
CA LYS A 125 -0.42 5.53 -6.86
C LYS A 125 -0.81 6.98 -6.62
N ALA A 126 -0.89 7.79 -7.69
CA ALA A 126 -1.30 9.18 -7.60
C ALA A 126 -2.69 9.32 -6.98
N ALA A 127 -3.67 8.53 -7.44
CA ALA A 127 -5.02 8.54 -6.86
C ALA A 127 -5.03 8.16 -5.37
N THR A 128 -4.19 7.20 -4.97
CA THR A 128 -4.06 6.79 -3.56
C THR A 128 -3.43 7.89 -2.71
N GLU A 129 -2.43 8.59 -3.22
CA GLU A 129 -1.82 9.74 -2.54
C GLU A 129 -2.82 10.89 -2.37
N PHE A 130 -3.62 11.19 -3.39
CA PHE A 130 -4.70 12.18 -3.28
C PHE A 130 -5.72 11.83 -2.19
N GLU A 131 -6.15 10.57 -2.13
CA GLU A 131 -7.10 10.14 -1.10
C GLU A 131 -6.46 10.18 0.30
N LYS A 132 -5.18 9.85 0.42
CA LYS A 132 -4.44 9.97 1.68
C LYS A 132 -4.38 11.43 2.16
N VAL A 133 -4.02 12.36 1.29
CA VAL A 133 -3.97 13.80 1.65
C VAL A 133 -5.34 14.29 2.09
N LYS A 134 -6.41 13.84 1.43
CA LYS A 134 -7.78 14.17 1.83
C LYS A 134 -8.14 13.60 3.20
N ALA A 135 -7.75 12.36 3.49
CA ALA A 135 -7.97 11.75 4.80
C ALA A 135 -7.20 12.51 5.90
N ASP A 136 -5.92 12.81 5.67
CA ASP A 136 -5.07 13.57 6.61
C ASP A 136 -5.65 14.98 6.88
N TYR A 137 -6.21 15.63 5.86
CA TYR A 137 -6.89 16.93 6.01
C TYR A 137 -8.15 16.85 6.88
N LEU A 138 -8.98 15.82 6.67
CA LEU A 138 -10.18 15.63 7.49
C LEU A 138 -9.82 15.32 8.94
N ASP A 139 -8.81 14.48 9.17
CA ASP A 139 -8.31 14.17 10.51
C ASP A 139 -7.82 15.43 11.23
N HIS A 140 -7.04 16.27 10.55
CA HIS A 140 -6.60 17.55 11.08
C HIS A 140 -7.77 18.48 11.46
N LEU A 141 -8.80 18.57 10.62
CA LEU A 141 -10.01 19.34 10.94
C LEU A 141 -10.71 18.80 12.19
N THR A 142 -10.87 17.48 12.31
CA THR A 142 -11.45 16.84 13.50
C THR A 142 -10.59 17.09 14.74
N GLN A 143 -9.27 17.09 14.61
CA GLN A 143 -8.36 17.38 15.71
C GLN A 143 -8.48 18.84 16.18
N LEU A 144 -8.58 19.79 15.25
CA LEU A 144 -8.82 21.20 15.57
C LEU A 144 -10.15 21.39 16.30
N GLU A 145 -11.22 20.77 15.81
CA GLU A 145 -12.52 20.83 16.47
C GLU A 145 -12.46 20.25 17.88
N THR A 146 -11.84 19.07 18.05
CA THR A 146 -11.67 18.42 19.35
C THR A 146 -10.86 19.29 20.31
N ASN A 147 -9.79 19.93 19.85
CA ASN A 147 -9.00 20.84 20.67
C ASN A 147 -9.81 22.08 21.09
N THR A 148 -10.59 22.64 20.16
CA THR A 148 -11.47 23.78 20.44
C THR A 148 -12.53 23.43 21.50
N GLN A 149 -13.14 22.25 21.40
CA GLN A 149 -14.09 21.76 22.40
C GLN A 149 -13.43 21.56 23.77
N LYS A 150 -12.21 21.00 23.82
CA LYS A 150 -11.45 20.84 25.06
C LYS A 150 -11.08 22.17 25.69
N GLU A 151 -10.67 23.16 24.90
CA GLU A 151 -10.32 24.50 25.38
C GLU A 151 -11.54 25.22 25.96
N SER A 152 -12.68 25.13 25.29
CA SER A 152 -13.96 25.64 25.81
C SER A 152 -14.35 24.97 27.13
N GLY A 153 -14.25 23.64 27.21
CA GLY A 153 -14.50 22.88 28.44
C GLY A 153 -13.56 23.27 29.58
N LEU A 154 -12.27 23.46 29.29
CA LEU A 154 -11.28 23.91 30.27
C LEU A 154 -11.57 25.33 30.75
N SER A 155 -11.94 26.24 29.84
CA SER A 155 -12.32 27.61 30.17
C SER A 155 -13.52 27.64 31.12
N LEU A 156 -14.55 26.85 30.83
CA LEU A 156 -15.73 26.72 31.70
C LEU A 156 -15.36 26.14 33.08
N ALA A 157 -14.51 25.12 33.13
CA ALA A 157 -14.06 24.53 34.39
C ALA A 157 -13.26 25.54 35.24
N LYS A 158 -12.39 26.34 34.62
CA LYS A 158 -11.64 27.42 35.29
C LYS A 158 -12.60 28.49 35.83
N SER A 159 -13.55 28.95 35.03
CA SER A 159 -14.56 29.93 35.46
C SER A 159 -15.38 29.43 36.65
N ARG A 160 -15.82 28.16 36.64
CA ARG A 160 -16.54 27.56 37.78
C ARG A 160 -15.67 27.45 39.02
N THR A 161 -14.41 27.07 38.87
CA THR A 161 -13.48 26.97 40.00
C THR A 161 -13.23 28.33 40.64
N GLN A 162 -13.02 29.35 39.80
CA GLN A 162 -12.84 30.72 40.27
C GLN A 162 -14.08 31.26 40.96
N PHE A 163 -15.27 31.04 40.38
CA PHE A 163 -16.52 31.42 41.03
C PHE A 163 -16.71 30.75 42.41
N VAL A 164 -16.39 29.46 42.54
CA VAL A 164 -16.46 28.76 43.84
C VAL A 164 -15.45 29.34 44.83
N GLN A 165 -14.26 29.71 44.37
CA GLN A 165 -13.24 30.33 45.21
C GLN A 165 -13.68 31.71 45.69
N ASP A 166 -14.20 32.54 44.79
CA ASP A 166 -14.71 33.87 45.10
C ASP A 166 -15.86 33.78 46.12
N MET A 167 -16.83 32.90 45.88
CA MET A 167 -17.95 32.64 46.80
C MET A 167 -17.46 32.19 48.18
N ALA A 168 -16.43 31.34 48.25
CA ALA A 168 -15.85 30.91 49.52
C ALA A 168 -15.22 32.09 50.27
N THR A 169 -14.49 32.97 49.59
CA THR A 169 -13.90 34.17 50.20
C THR A 169 -14.95 35.15 50.69
N GLU A 170 -16.02 35.37 49.92
CA GLU A 170 -17.15 36.21 50.33
C GLU A 170 -17.85 35.62 51.56
N THR A 171 -18.09 34.30 51.56
CA THR A 171 -18.72 33.60 52.70
C THR A 171 -17.85 33.71 53.96
N GLU A 172 -16.53 33.59 53.85
CA GLU A 172 -15.61 33.75 54.97
C GLU A 172 -15.63 35.19 55.52
N ALA A 173 -15.66 36.19 54.63
CA ALA A 173 -15.78 37.59 55.03
C ALA A 173 -17.10 37.86 55.77
N GLU A 174 -18.23 37.39 55.25
CA GLU A 174 -19.53 37.50 55.92
C GLU A 174 -19.55 36.83 57.30
N MET A 175 -18.95 35.66 57.43
CA MET A 175 -18.85 34.95 58.71
C MET A 175 -17.96 35.68 59.71
N THR A 176 -16.88 36.30 59.23
CA THR A 176 -15.99 37.12 60.06
C THR A 176 -16.71 38.37 60.57
N GLU A 177 -17.47 39.06 59.71
CA GLU A 177 -18.30 40.21 60.10
C GLU A 177 -19.39 39.84 61.13
N LYS A 178 -20.06 38.70 60.93
CA LYS A 178 -21.03 38.16 61.90
C LYS A 178 -20.38 37.84 63.26
N LEU A 179 -19.14 37.37 63.25
CA LEU A 179 -18.39 37.10 64.48
C LEU A 179 -18.01 38.40 65.19
N GLU A 180 -17.53 39.40 64.45
CA GLU A 180 -17.19 40.74 64.95
C GLU A 180 -18.42 41.40 65.62
N SER A 181 -19.56 41.41 64.94
CA SER A 181 -20.81 41.97 65.48
C SER A 181 -21.31 41.22 66.73
N ALA A 182 -21.20 39.90 66.76
CA ALA A 182 -21.53 39.10 67.94
C ALA A 182 -20.62 39.41 69.14
N LYS A 183 -19.31 39.64 68.92
CA LYS A 183 -18.37 40.07 69.96
C LYS A 183 -18.75 41.44 70.53
N VAL A 184 -19.02 42.42 69.68
CA VAL A 184 -19.46 43.76 70.11
C VAL A 184 -20.76 43.68 70.92
N GLY A 185 -21.72 42.87 70.49
CA GLY A 185 -22.96 42.61 71.23
C GLY A 185 -22.70 41.99 72.62
N ALA A 186 -21.78 41.02 72.70
CA ALA A 186 -21.39 40.39 73.97
C ALA A 186 -20.68 41.38 74.93
N GLU A 187 -19.80 42.24 74.41
CA GLU A 187 -19.16 43.29 75.22
C GLU A 187 -20.16 44.31 75.73
N MET A 188 -21.09 44.76 74.87
CA MET A 188 -22.16 45.66 75.28
C MET A 188 -23.02 45.04 76.39
N ALA A 189 -23.38 43.76 76.26
CA ALA A 189 -24.12 43.05 77.29
C ALA A 189 -23.32 42.92 78.61
N LYS A 190 -22.01 42.72 78.53
CA LYS A 190 -21.10 42.69 79.69
C LYS A 190 -21.05 44.06 80.38
N LEU A 191 -20.88 45.14 79.63
CA LEU A 191 -20.90 46.51 80.16
C LEU A 191 -22.23 46.84 80.83
N GLN A 192 -23.36 46.52 80.19
CA GLN A 192 -24.69 46.71 80.78
C GLN A 192 -24.88 45.89 82.06
N ARG A 193 -24.35 44.66 82.13
CA ARG A 193 -24.36 43.86 83.35
C ARG A 193 -23.52 44.52 84.45
N GLN A 194 -22.32 45.01 84.11
CA GLN A 194 -21.44 45.69 85.05
C GLN A 194 -22.09 46.97 85.60
N ASP A 195 -22.70 47.79 84.73
CA ASP A 195 -23.44 48.98 85.14
C ASP A 195 -24.62 48.65 86.05
N LYS A 196 -25.43 47.64 85.70
CA LYS A 196 -26.54 47.18 86.54
C LYS A 196 -26.04 46.66 87.88
N GLN A 197 -24.94 45.93 87.89
CA GLN A 197 -24.31 45.43 89.11
C GLN A 197 -23.81 46.59 89.99
N SER A 198 -23.14 47.59 89.40
CA SER A 198 -22.69 48.79 90.12
C SER A 198 -23.86 49.54 90.75
N LYS A 199 -24.96 49.72 90.01
CA LYS A 199 -26.19 50.33 90.54
C LYS A 199 -26.81 49.52 91.68
N LEU A 200 -26.80 48.19 91.59
CA LEU A 200 -27.26 47.31 92.66
C LEU A 200 -26.38 47.43 93.91
N ASP A 201 -25.06 47.52 93.74
CA ASP A 201 -24.12 47.66 94.85
C ASP A 201 -24.23 49.05 95.53
N GLU A 202 -24.42 50.12 94.77
CA GLU A 202 -24.75 51.45 95.30
C GLU A 202 -26.06 51.45 96.09
N PHE A 203 -27.11 50.81 95.55
CA PHE A 203 -28.40 50.68 96.22
C PHE A 203 -28.26 49.89 97.54
N ARG A 204 -27.45 48.82 97.56
CA ARG A 204 -27.15 48.07 98.79
C ARG A 204 -26.42 48.91 99.83
N LYS A 205 -25.45 49.73 99.44
CA LYS A 205 -24.78 50.68 100.36
C LYS A 205 -25.76 51.66 100.99
N GLN A 206 -26.70 52.21 100.21
CA GLN A 206 -27.73 53.10 100.73
C GLN A 206 -28.66 52.42 101.74
N LEU A 207 -28.96 51.13 101.56
CA LEU A 207 -29.79 50.33 102.46
C LEU A 207 -29.09 49.93 103.77
N THR A 208 -27.77 49.79 103.76
CA THR A 208 -26.98 49.31 104.91
C THR A 208 -26.31 50.42 105.72
N GLY A 209 -26.27 51.66 105.20
CA GLY A 209 -25.91 52.85 105.99
C GLY A 209 -24.42 53.00 106.32
N GLU A 210 -23.51 52.30 105.64
CA GLU A 210 -22.07 52.54 105.76
C GLU A 210 -21.65 53.68 104.81
N LYS A 211 -21.24 54.81 105.42
CA LYS A 211 -20.51 55.91 104.75
C LYS A 211 -19.05 55.55 104.57
#